data_AF-A0A9W4UWS6-F1
#
_entry.id   AF-A0A9W4UWS6-F1
#
_cell.length_a   1.000
_cell.length_b   1.000
_cell.length_c   1.000
_cell.angle_alpha   90.00
_cell.angle_beta   90.00
_cell.angle_gamma   90.00
#
_symmetry.space_group_name_H-M   'P 1'
#
loop_
_entity.id
_entity.type
_entity.pdbx_description
1 polymer ?
#
loop_
_entity_poly.entity_id
_entity_poly.type
_entity_poly.pdbx_seq_one_letter_code
_entity_poly.pdbx_strand_id
1 'polypeptide(L)'
;MFLYVKHKDVSDKSVVTKLRRTKMFSSIRPYRKNMLKLKTEKAMFKREKEEISALKKKLEDRPYIVRVTRVLADPEEVKKTLPRRYVHLFTDIDSTLTCANESFIDSSAKLYIDKLQEMGCRFYFCSGRDRPSVNWFRKKYNTGSYAIAENGGIVIGMEDEATIGNKREPNKLLKYLKGNPNTEDVKMDDKQNNRETEVVLLKNSITEAELKRAIRNSRARVEYHAGKNTYHITARGVNKGTAIGALKTRLNIDDELEMIVGMGDSMLDVPMFKKVEKAFVVNPDRELKKAIRRYKDKVTILSAPPKAIREIYKVLFPYS
;
A
#
# COMPACT_ATOMS: atom_id res chain seq x y z
N MET A 1 -6.58 30.79 5.00
CA MET A 1 -6.00 29.49 4.58
C MET A 1 -5.35 28.85 5.79
N PHE A 2 -5.41 27.52 5.91
CA PHE A 2 -4.83 26.81 7.05
C PHE A 2 -3.68 25.89 6.61
N LEU A 3 -2.57 25.92 7.35
CA LEU A 3 -1.47 24.97 7.21
C LEU A 3 -1.39 24.10 8.46
N TYR A 4 -1.38 22.79 8.26
CA TYR A 4 -1.22 21.82 9.34
C TYR A 4 0.19 21.27 9.38
N VAL A 5 0.82 21.32 10.55
CA VAL A 5 2.17 20.79 10.79
C VAL A 5 2.04 19.58 11.72
N LYS A 6 2.40 18.37 11.24
CA LYS A 6 2.51 17.14 12.05
C LYS A 6 3.92 17.08 12.66
N HIS A 7 4.03 16.92 13.99
CA HIS A 7 5.31 16.86 14.71
C HIS A 7 5.25 15.71 15.72
N LYS A 8 6.39 15.04 15.97
CA LYS A 8 6.45 13.81 16.80
C LYS A 8 6.05 14.00 18.28
N ASP A 9 5.97 15.26 18.74
CA ASP A 9 5.91 15.69 20.17
C ASP A 9 5.23 17.08 20.32
N VAL A 10 4.04 17.30 19.74
CA VAL A 10 3.36 18.62 19.86
C VAL A 10 2.83 18.90 21.27
N SER A 11 2.81 17.91 22.14
CA SER A 11 2.51 18.12 23.57
C SER A 11 3.57 18.95 24.29
N ASP A 12 4.79 19.09 23.73
CA ASP A 12 5.83 19.92 24.31
C ASP A 12 5.60 21.42 23.95
N LYS A 13 5.23 22.21 24.97
CA LYS A 13 5.08 23.67 24.87
C LYS A 13 6.35 24.36 24.38
N SER A 14 7.53 23.77 24.57
CA SER A 14 8.82 24.33 24.15
C SER A 14 8.94 24.43 22.62
N VAL A 15 8.40 23.45 21.89
CA VAL A 15 8.42 23.37 20.43
C VAL A 15 7.54 24.45 19.81
N VAL A 16 6.31 24.60 20.30
CA VAL A 16 5.36 25.61 19.82
C VAL A 16 5.91 27.01 20.03
N THR A 17 6.56 27.23 21.17
CA THR A 17 7.22 28.50 21.50
C THR A 17 8.39 28.80 20.57
N LYS A 18 9.23 27.81 20.25
CA LYS A 18 10.32 27.96 19.27
C LYS A 18 9.82 28.29 17.87
N LEU A 19 8.72 27.67 17.42
CA LEU A 19 8.14 27.95 16.11
C LEU A 19 7.56 29.37 16.02
N ARG A 20 6.85 29.84 17.06
CA ARG A 20 6.26 31.19 17.13
C ARG A 20 7.26 32.33 17.01
N ARG A 21 8.54 32.11 17.36
CA ARG A 21 9.62 33.10 17.19
C ARG A 21 9.90 33.46 15.73
N THR A 22 9.45 32.64 14.79
CA THR A 22 9.55 32.96 13.36
C THR A 22 8.32 33.77 12.96
N LYS A 23 8.51 34.96 12.36
CA LYS A 23 7.42 35.87 11.95
C LYS A 23 6.29 35.17 11.19
N MET A 24 6.65 34.21 10.34
CA MET A 24 5.75 33.38 9.53
C MET A 24 4.86 32.41 10.32
N PHE A 25 5.30 31.96 11.51
CA PHE A 25 4.57 31.01 12.37
C PHE A 25 4.03 31.66 13.65
N SER A 26 4.02 32.98 13.72
CA SER A 26 3.51 33.75 14.87
C SER A 26 2.06 33.38 15.23
N SER A 27 1.23 33.06 14.23
CA SER A 27 -0.18 32.68 14.43
C SER A 27 -0.41 31.18 14.69
N ILE A 28 0.65 30.37 14.84
CA ILE A 28 0.52 28.92 14.99
C ILE A 28 -0.07 28.56 16.37
N ARG A 29 -1.04 27.63 16.36
CA ARG A 29 -1.72 27.16 17.57
C ARG A 29 -1.77 25.63 17.61
N PRO A 30 -1.67 25.01 18.80
CA PRO A 30 -2.07 23.62 18.98
C PRO A 30 -3.48 23.39 18.44
N TYR A 31 -3.67 22.29 17.72
CA TYR A 31 -4.98 21.91 17.19
C TYR A 31 -5.42 20.56 17.75
N ARG A 32 -4.55 19.55 17.71
CA ARG A 32 -4.74 18.21 18.29
C ARG A 32 -3.40 17.63 18.74
N LYS A 33 -3.41 16.45 19.34
CA LYS A 33 -2.19 15.69 19.64
C LYS A 33 -1.34 15.61 18.37
N ASN A 34 -0.10 16.07 18.45
CA ASN A 34 0.84 16.05 17.34
C ASN A 34 0.49 16.90 16.10
N MET A 35 -0.46 17.85 16.21
CA MET A 35 -0.83 18.78 15.13
C MET A 35 -0.90 20.25 15.54
N LEU A 36 -0.29 21.10 14.71
CA LEU A 36 -0.35 22.54 14.81
C LEU A 36 -1.15 23.14 13.64
N LYS A 37 -2.00 24.13 13.90
CA LYS A 37 -2.79 24.90 12.93
C LYS A 37 -2.19 26.30 12.79
N LEU A 38 -1.83 26.67 11.56
CA LEU A 38 -1.40 28.03 11.22
C LEU A 38 -2.50 28.72 10.41
N LYS A 39 -2.97 29.88 10.87
CA LYS A 39 -3.90 30.72 10.12
C LYS A 39 -3.08 31.68 9.24
N THR A 40 -3.25 31.59 7.92
CA THR A 40 -2.60 32.50 6.96
C THR A 40 -3.65 33.36 6.24
N GLU A 41 -3.26 34.58 5.91
CA GLU A 41 -4.03 35.47 5.04
C GLU A 41 -3.93 35.00 3.58
N LYS A 42 -5.01 35.18 2.79
CA LYS A 42 -5.05 34.80 1.37
C LYS A 42 -3.92 35.45 0.55
N ALA A 43 -3.46 36.64 0.95
CA ALA A 43 -2.46 37.44 0.25
C ALA A 43 -0.99 37.00 0.49
N MET A 44 -0.73 36.02 1.37
CA MET A 44 0.64 35.61 1.69
C MET A 44 1.35 34.80 0.60
N PHE A 45 0.63 34.32 -0.41
CA PHE A 45 1.20 33.43 -1.43
C PHE A 45 0.89 33.95 -2.83
N LYS A 46 1.82 34.72 -3.43
CA LYS A 46 1.67 35.23 -4.81
C LYS A 46 2.05 34.17 -5.85
N ARG A 47 2.84 33.14 -5.48
CA ARG A 47 3.27 32.02 -6.32
C ARG A 47 3.19 30.71 -5.53
N GLU A 48 1.97 30.17 -5.45
CA GLU A 48 1.58 29.10 -4.51
C GLU A 48 2.49 27.86 -4.47
N LYS A 49 2.94 27.34 -5.62
CA LYS A 49 3.79 26.13 -5.68
C LYS A 49 5.20 26.38 -5.18
N GLU A 50 5.79 27.52 -5.57
CA GLU A 50 7.18 27.88 -5.26
C GLU A 50 7.33 28.23 -3.78
N GLU A 51 6.37 28.95 -3.23
CA GLU A 51 6.38 29.38 -1.83
C GLU A 51 6.05 28.23 -0.87
N ILE A 52 5.13 27.31 -1.22
CA ILE A 52 4.91 26.07 -0.44
C ILE A 52 6.14 25.15 -0.51
N SER A 53 6.80 25.06 -1.67
CA SER A 53 8.05 24.31 -1.83
C SER A 53 9.18 24.94 -1.00
N ALA A 54 9.32 26.27 -1.00
CA ALA A 54 10.27 27.00 -0.16
C ALA A 54 9.94 26.85 1.33
N LEU A 55 8.65 26.81 1.69
CA LEU A 55 8.20 26.55 3.06
C LEU A 55 8.56 25.13 3.48
N LYS A 56 8.28 24.13 2.62
CA LYS A 56 8.67 22.73 2.85
C LYS A 56 10.17 22.63 3.02
N LYS A 57 10.98 23.23 2.13
CA LYS A 57 12.45 23.23 2.23
C LYS A 57 12.95 23.88 3.54
N LYS A 58 12.42 25.04 3.92
CA LYS A 58 12.72 25.72 5.21
C LYS A 58 12.29 24.93 6.45
N LEU A 59 11.33 24.01 6.31
CA LEU A 59 10.81 23.19 7.40
C LEU A 59 11.39 21.76 7.41
N GLU A 60 11.82 21.23 6.25
CA GLU A 60 12.51 19.95 6.07
C GLU A 60 13.92 20.00 6.66
N ASP A 61 14.60 21.16 6.60
CA ASP A 61 15.86 21.42 7.32
C ASP A 61 15.71 21.38 8.86
N ARG A 62 14.49 21.20 9.38
CA ARG A 62 14.22 21.02 10.80
C ARG A 62 13.77 19.57 11.05
N PRO A 63 14.53 18.76 11.82
CA PRO A 63 14.29 17.31 12.00
C PRO A 63 12.92 16.91 12.60
N TYR A 64 12.08 17.88 12.93
CA TYR A 64 10.93 17.74 13.81
C TYR A 64 9.58 17.99 13.12
N ILE A 65 9.57 18.44 11.87
CA ILE A 65 8.34 18.69 11.08
C ILE A 65 8.16 17.60 10.03
N VAL A 66 7.08 16.82 10.14
CA VAL A 66 6.85 15.61 9.35
C VAL A 66 6.02 15.86 8.09
N ARG A 67 5.10 16.85 8.12
CA ARG A 67 4.18 17.13 7.00
C ARG A 67 3.58 18.53 7.10
N VAL A 68 3.43 19.20 5.95
CA VAL A 68 2.67 20.45 5.78
C VAL A 68 1.53 20.22 4.79
N THR A 69 0.28 20.38 5.24
CA THR A 69 -0.92 20.22 4.37
C THR A 69 -1.71 21.54 4.32
N ARG A 70 -2.04 21.99 3.10
CA ARG A 70 -2.91 23.14 2.84
C ARG A 70 -4.38 22.73 2.97
N VAL A 71 -5.19 23.54 3.66
CA VAL A 71 -6.65 23.43 3.65
C VAL A 71 -7.25 24.79 3.28
N LEU A 72 -8.04 24.80 2.21
CA LEU A 72 -8.57 26.00 1.53
C LEU A 72 -9.76 26.65 2.27
N ALA A 73 -10.50 25.89 3.07
CA ALA A 73 -11.67 26.36 3.81
C ALA A 73 -11.58 26.01 5.32
N ASP A 74 -12.48 26.59 6.13
CA ASP A 74 -12.57 26.33 7.56
C ASP A 74 -12.87 24.85 7.82
N PRO A 75 -12.11 24.15 8.69
CA PRO A 75 -12.34 22.75 9.05
C PRO A 75 -13.80 22.39 9.38
N GLU A 76 -14.58 23.31 9.97
CA GLU A 76 -16.01 23.06 10.22
C GLU A 76 -16.85 22.97 8.93
N GLU A 77 -16.49 23.72 7.89
CA GLU A 77 -17.11 23.61 6.56
C GLU A 77 -16.54 22.46 5.72
N VAL A 78 -15.23 22.22 5.84
CA VAL A 78 -14.49 21.14 5.16
C VAL A 78 -14.87 19.76 5.69
N LYS A 79 -15.35 19.65 6.94
CA LYS A 79 -15.93 18.41 7.51
C LYS A 79 -17.08 17.84 6.66
N LYS A 80 -17.75 18.66 5.84
CA LYS A 80 -18.82 18.22 4.94
C LYS A 80 -18.31 17.64 3.61
N THR A 81 -17.09 17.95 3.19
CA THR A 81 -16.61 17.71 1.81
C THR A 81 -15.33 16.90 1.67
N LEU A 82 -14.42 16.89 2.66
CA LEU A 82 -13.24 16.01 2.65
C LEU A 82 -13.49 14.75 3.48
N PRO A 83 -12.93 13.59 3.10
CA PRO A 83 -13.03 12.39 3.92
C PRO A 83 -12.50 12.68 5.32
N ARG A 84 -13.23 12.23 6.35
CA ARG A 84 -12.90 12.45 7.77
C ARG A 84 -11.51 11.94 8.16
N ARG A 85 -10.87 11.11 7.32
CA ARG A 85 -9.52 10.57 7.47
C ARG A 85 -8.75 10.64 6.14
N TYR A 86 -7.44 10.91 6.21
CA TYR A 86 -6.54 10.75 5.06
C TYR A 86 -6.52 9.29 4.63
N VAL A 87 -6.49 9.02 3.32
CA VAL A 87 -6.58 7.65 2.82
C VAL A 87 -5.22 7.16 2.32
N HIS A 88 -4.85 5.95 2.72
CA HIS A 88 -3.77 5.16 2.14
C HIS A 88 -4.39 4.00 1.37
N LEU A 89 -4.37 4.06 0.05
CA LEU A 89 -4.92 3.02 -0.83
C LEU A 89 -3.80 2.10 -1.32
N PHE A 90 -3.85 0.84 -0.89
CA PHE A 90 -3.02 -0.25 -1.38
C PHE A 90 -3.81 -1.05 -2.40
N THR A 91 -3.24 -1.29 -3.56
CA THR A 91 -3.96 -1.97 -4.64
C THR A 91 -3.09 -2.98 -5.36
N ASP A 92 -3.65 -4.13 -5.69
CA ASP A 92 -3.04 -5.00 -6.69
C ASP A 92 -3.08 -4.35 -8.08
N ILE A 93 -2.29 -4.91 -8.99
CA ILE A 93 -2.14 -4.47 -10.38
C ILE A 93 -2.94 -5.39 -11.28
N ASP A 94 -2.53 -6.66 -11.38
CA ASP A 94 -3.05 -7.62 -12.36
C ASP A 94 -4.51 -7.96 -12.05
N SER A 95 -5.40 -7.86 -13.05
CA SER A 95 -6.86 -8.14 -12.93
C SER A 95 -7.63 -7.26 -11.93
N THR A 96 -6.92 -6.43 -11.16
CA THR A 96 -7.48 -5.43 -10.25
C THR A 96 -7.53 -4.05 -10.90
N LEU A 97 -6.39 -3.56 -11.41
CA LEU A 97 -6.29 -2.30 -12.16
C LEU A 97 -6.16 -2.53 -13.67
N THR A 98 -5.57 -3.65 -14.08
CA THR A 98 -5.46 -4.02 -15.49
C THR A 98 -6.68 -4.82 -15.94
N CYS A 99 -7.11 -4.60 -17.18
CA CYS A 99 -8.13 -5.44 -17.81
C CYS A 99 -7.62 -6.87 -17.96
N ALA A 100 -8.54 -7.84 -18.01
CA ALA A 100 -8.18 -9.24 -18.21
C ALA A 100 -7.34 -9.41 -19.48
N ASN A 101 -6.19 -10.10 -19.36
CA ASN A 101 -5.20 -10.32 -20.41
C ASN A 101 -4.39 -9.07 -20.85
N GLU A 102 -4.56 -7.93 -20.18
CA GLU A 102 -3.73 -6.75 -20.40
C GLU A 102 -2.67 -6.59 -19.31
N SER A 103 -1.48 -6.19 -19.73
CA SER A 103 -0.36 -5.90 -18.82
C SER A 103 -0.28 -4.44 -18.38
N PHE A 104 -1.18 -3.59 -18.87
CA PHE A 104 -1.16 -2.13 -18.65
C PHE A 104 -2.46 -1.66 -18.00
N ILE A 105 -2.38 -0.53 -17.30
CA ILE A 105 -3.54 0.13 -16.70
C ILE A 105 -4.14 1.06 -17.76
N ASP A 106 -5.43 0.87 -18.03
CA ASP A 106 -6.23 1.68 -18.96
C ASP A 106 -6.14 3.19 -18.64
N SER A 107 -6.19 4.03 -19.67
CA SER A 107 -6.06 5.49 -19.52
C SER A 107 -7.20 6.10 -18.71
N SER A 108 -8.41 5.54 -18.79
CA SER A 108 -9.54 5.97 -17.96
C SER A 108 -9.31 5.63 -16.49
N ALA A 109 -8.65 4.51 -16.19
CA ALA A 109 -8.27 4.17 -14.82
C ALA A 109 -7.17 5.11 -14.30
N LYS A 110 -6.18 5.47 -15.14
CA LYS A 110 -5.15 6.47 -14.81
C LYS A 110 -5.76 7.79 -14.36
N LEU A 111 -6.78 8.29 -15.07
CA LEU A 111 -7.48 9.53 -14.71
C LEU A 111 -8.00 9.49 -13.26
N TYR A 112 -8.57 8.36 -12.82
CA TYR A 112 -9.06 8.24 -11.44
C TYR A 112 -7.96 8.02 -10.41
N ILE A 113 -6.85 7.38 -10.78
CA ILE A 113 -5.65 7.34 -9.93
C ILE A 113 -5.18 8.77 -9.65
N ASP A 114 -5.15 9.64 -10.67
CA ASP A 114 -4.75 11.04 -10.52
C ASP A 114 -5.73 11.81 -9.63
N LYS A 115 -7.04 11.68 -9.88
CA LYS A 115 -8.07 12.30 -9.04
C LYS A 115 -7.99 11.87 -7.58
N LEU A 116 -7.76 10.58 -7.31
CA LEU A 116 -7.57 10.08 -5.94
C LEU A 116 -6.35 10.78 -5.28
N GLN A 117 -5.24 10.89 -6.01
CA GLN A 117 -4.02 11.55 -5.51
C GLN A 117 -4.23 13.07 -5.29
N GLU A 118 -4.95 13.75 -6.17
CA GLU A 118 -5.33 15.17 -6.04
C GLU A 118 -6.17 15.42 -4.80
N MET A 119 -7.06 14.47 -4.45
CA MET A 119 -7.84 14.50 -3.22
C MET A 119 -7.03 14.13 -1.96
N GLY A 120 -5.72 13.94 -2.09
CA GLY A 120 -4.80 13.65 -0.99
C GLY A 120 -4.75 12.18 -0.59
N CYS A 121 -5.30 11.27 -1.39
CA CYS A 121 -5.11 9.83 -1.22
C CYS A 121 -3.66 9.45 -1.55
N ARG A 122 -3.01 8.72 -0.65
CA ARG A 122 -1.70 8.13 -0.92
C ARG A 122 -1.89 6.76 -1.56
N PHE A 123 -1.38 6.61 -2.76
CA PHE A 123 -1.57 5.41 -3.57
C PHE A 123 -0.32 4.52 -3.53
N TYR A 124 -0.50 3.22 -3.34
CA TYR A 124 0.57 2.22 -3.23
C TYR A 124 0.23 0.99 -4.05
N PHE A 125 1.16 0.57 -4.91
CA PHE A 125 1.04 -0.73 -5.58
C PHE A 125 1.41 -1.86 -4.62
N CYS A 126 0.67 -2.95 -4.67
CA CYS A 126 0.84 -4.13 -3.83
C CYS A 126 0.59 -5.41 -4.63
N SER A 127 1.64 -5.89 -5.30
CA SER A 127 1.52 -6.90 -6.35
C SER A 127 2.36 -8.16 -6.09
N GLY A 128 1.93 -9.24 -6.72
CA GLY A 128 2.73 -10.45 -6.87
C GLY A 128 3.87 -10.31 -7.86
N ARG A 129 3.96 -9.23 -8.65
CA ARG A 129 5.07 -8.99 -9.60
C ARG A 129 6.43 -8.81 -8.90
N ASP A 130 7.51 -8.98 -9.65
CA ASP A 130 8.87 -8.74 -9.17
C ASP A 130 9.14 -7.26 -8.85
N ARG A 131 10.21 -7.01 -8.10
CA ARG A 131 10.60 -5.67 -7.67
C ARG A 131 10.82 -4.69 -8.85
N PRO A 132 11.58 -5.03 -9.90
CA PRO A 132 11.76 -4.12 -11.04
C PRO A 132 10.45 -3.71 -11.70
N SER A 133 9.54 -4.66 -11.93
CA SER A 133 8.23 -4.40 -12.54
C SER A 133 7.39 -3.47 -11.68
N VAL A 134 7.24 -3.76 -10.38
CA VAL A 134 6.46 -2.91 -9.47
C VAL A 134 7.07 -1.50 -9.35
N ASN A 135 8.40 -1.38 -9.31
CA ASN A 135 9.07 -0.08 -9.27
C ASN A 135 8.86 0.73 -10.55
N TRP A 136 8.78 0.07 -11.70
CA TRP A 136 8.42 0.72 -12.96
C TRP A 136 6.99 1.29 -12.92
N PHE A 137 6.01 0.52 -12.43
CA PHE A 137 4.64 1.04 -12.23
C PHE A 137 4.64 2.23 -11.28
N ARG A 138 5.33 2.12 -10.14
CA ARG A 138 5.44 3.20 -9.15
C ARG A 138 5.90 4.51 -9.80
N LYS A 139 6.99 4.46 -10.56
CA LYS A 139 7.53 5.63 -11.28
C LYS A 139 6.58 6.12 -12.38
N LYS A 140 6.05 5.23 -13.22
CA LYS A 140 5.18 5.58 -14.35
C LYS A 140 3.88 6.27 -13.92
N TYR A 141 3.29 5.81 -12.81
CA TYR A 141 2.02 6.33 -12.31
C TYR A 141 2.22 7.40 -11.23
N ASN A 142 3.47 7.82 -10.99
CA ASN A 142 3.87 8.78 -9.97
C ASN A 142 3.28 8.48 -8.58
N THR A 143 3.20 7.19 -8.25
CA THR A 143 2.82 6.76 -6.90
C THR A 143 4.06 6.90 -6.01
N GLY A 144 3.87 7.16 -4.71
CA GLY A 144 4.92 7.71 -3.83
C GLY A 144 6.19 6.85 -3.65
N SER A 145 6.95 7.10 -2.58
CA SER A 145 8.26 6.44 -2.40
C SER A 145 8.21 4.93 -2.18
N TYR A 146 7.03 4.36 -1.89
CA TYR A 146 6.89 2.98 -1.43
C TYR A 146 5.95 2.17 -2.31
N ALA A 147 6.24 0.87 -2.43
CA ALA A 147 5.37 -0.13 -3.05
C ALA A 147 5.71 -1.52 -2.51
N ILE A 148 4.83 -2.50 -2.74
CA ILE A 148 4.99 -3.88 -2.26
C ILE A 148 5.08 -4.81 -3.48
N ALA A 149 6.14 -5.61 -3.52
CA ALA A 149 6.42 -6.59 -4.57
C ALA A 149 6.52 -8.01 -3.98
N GLU A 150 6.52 -9.02 -4.86
CA GLU A 150 6.61 -10.44 -4.52
C GLU A 150 5.62 -10.86 -3.42
N ASN A 151 4.36 -10.44 -3.59
CA ASN A 151 3.27 -10.75 -2.66
C ASN A 151 3.55 -10.31 -1.21
N GLY A 152 4.43 -9.34 -0.97
CA GLY A 152 4.77 -8.88 0.38
C GLY A 152 6.17 -9.27 0.85
N GLY A 153 6.94 -10.01 0.05
CA GLY A 153 8.33 -10.31 0.39
C GLY A 153 9.26 -9.10 0.33
N ILE A 154 8.94 -8.13 -0.54
CA ILE A 154 9.74 -6.92 -0.75
C ILE A 154 8.87 -5.69 -0.54
N VAL A 155 9.37 -4.75 0.25
CA VAL A 155 8.82 -3.38 0.33
C VAL A 155 9.84 -2.42 -0.26
N ILE A 156 9.52 -1.88 -1.44
CA ILE A 156 10.32 -0.87 -2.11
C ILE A 156 10.30 0.41 -1.27
N GLY A 157 11.45 1.06 -1.12
CA GLY A 157 11.65 2.23 -0.27
C GLY A 157 11.99 1.91 1.20
N MET A 158 12.13 0.62 1.55
CA MET A 158 12.56 0.14 2.86
C MET A 158 13.78 -0.79 2.77
N GLU A 159 14.65 -0.58 1.78
CA GLU A 159 15.75 -1.49 1.46
C GLU A 159 16.80 -1.61 2.58
N ASP A 160 16.97 -0.59 3.41
CA ASP A 160 17.94 -0.58 4.52
C ASP A 160 17.43 -1.30 5.78
N GLU A 161 16.17 -1.75 5.78
CA GLU A 161 15.55 -2.48 6.89
C GLU A 161 15.55 -3.98 6.59
N ALA A 162 15.54 -4.82 7.63
CA ALA A 162 15.45 -6.26 7.44
C ALA A 162 14.25 -6.60 6.54
N THR A 163 14.51 -7.21 5.38
CA THR A 163 13.49 -7.54 4.41
C THR A 163 12.43 -8.44 5.05
N ILE A 164 11.15 -8.14 4.79
CA ILE A 164 10.03 -8.90 5.33
C ILE A 164 10.09 -10.35 4.86
N GLY A 165 10.47 -10.56 3.59
CA GLY A 165 10.70 -11.86 2.99
C GLY A 165 12.17 -12.27 2.91
N ASN A 166 12.38 -13.57 2.72
CA ASN A 166 13.68 -14.15 2.38
C ASN A 166 13.47 -15.44 1.58
N LYS A 167 14.42 -15.78 0.71
CA LYS A 167 14.39 -17.02 -0.09
C LYS A 167 14.92 -18.25 0.65
N ARG A 168 15.39 -18.12 1.90
CA ARG A 168 16.05 -19.22 2.63
C ARG A 168 15.10 -20.40 2.87
N GLU A 169 13.92 -20.14 3.42
CA GLU A 169 12.92 -21.18 3.68
C GLU A 169 12.31 -21.76 2.38
N PRO A 170 11.93 -20.94 1.38
CA PRO A 170 11.57 -21.44 0.05
C PRO A 170 12.65 -22.32 -0.61
N ASN A 171 13.92 -21.93 -0.55
CA ASN A 171 15.02 -22.71 -1.11
C ASN A 171 15.25 -24.02 -0.34
N LYS A 172 15.00 -24.04 0.98
CA LYS A 172 15.04 -25.27 1.77
C LYS A 172 14.00 -26.28 1.28
N LEU A 173 12.77 -25.83 0.99
CA LEU A 173 11.75 -26.68 0.38
C LEU A 173 12.18 -27.15 -1.02
N LEU A 174 12.66 -26.23 -1.85
CA LEU A 174 13.07 -26.55 -3.22
C LEU A 174 14.18 -27.61 -3.25
N LYS A 175 15.18 -27.49 -2.37
CA LYS A 175 16.26 -28.48 -2.21
C LYS A 175 15.71 -29.85 -1.82
N TYR A 176 14.72 -29.90 -0.91
CA TYR A 176 14.07 -31.14 -0.53
C TYR A 176 13.31 -31.77 -1.71
N LEU A 177 12.53 -30.97 -2.45
CA LEU A 177 11.77 -31.45 -3.60
C LEU A 177 12.69 -32.04 -4.67
N LYS A 178 13.78 -31.32 -4.98
CA LYS A 178 14.78 -31.71 -5.98
C LYS A 178 15.63 -32.91 -5.58
N GLY A 179 15.74 -33.21 -4.29
CA GLY A 179 16.46 -34.38 -3.77
C GLY A 179 15.57 -35.60 -3.50
N ASN A 180 14.28 -35.56 -3.82
CA ASN A 180 13.35 -36.66 -3.57
C ASN A 180 12.88 -37.27 -4.90
N PRO A 181 13.09 -38.58 -5.14
CA PRO A 181 12.72 -39.24 -6.41
C PRO A 181 11.26 -39.05 -6.83
N ASN A 182 10.35 -38.85 -5.87
CA ASN A 182 8.92 -38.66 -6.18
C ASN A 182 8.59 -37.23 -6.64
N THR A 183 9.51 -36.27 -6.50
CA THR A 183 9.26 -34.85 -6.79
C THR A 183 10.43 -34.16 -7.49
N GLU A 184 11.44 -34.90 -7.95
CA GLU A 184 12.66 -34.34 -8.56
C GLU A 184 12.36 -33.58 -9.86
N ASP A 185 11.34 -34.01 -10.59
CA ASP A 185 10.84 -33.41 -11.83
C ASP A 185 10.05 -32.11 -11.62
N VAL A 186 9.91 -31.61 -10.38
CA VAL A 186 9.21 -30.35 -10.12
C VAL A 186 9.83 -29.22 -10.94
N LYS A 187 9.00 -28.46 -11.65
CA LYS A 187 9.45 -27.38 -12.54
C LYS A 187 9.24 -26.04 -11.87
N MET A 188 10.27 -25.22 -11.91
CA MET A 188 10.13 -23.80 -11.58
C MET A 188 9.60 -23.05 -12.79
N ASP A 189 8.97 -21.90 -12.55
CA ASP A 189 8.66 -20.97 -13.64
C ASP A 189 9.90 -20.13 -13.97
N ASP A 190 10.60 -20.50 -15.04
CA ASP A 190 11.85 -19.84 -15.47
C ASP A 190 11.66 -18.34 -15.74
N LYS A 191 10.47 -17.92 -16.17
CA LYS A 191 10.15 -16.49 -16.39
C LYS A 191 10.14 -15.69 -15.09
N GLN A 192 10.02 -16.37 -13.95
CA GLN A 192 9.90 -15.79 -12.63
C GLN A 192 11.10 -16.13 -11.72
N ASN A 193 12.20 -16.64 -12.29
CA ASN A 193 13.34 -17.10 -11.49
C ASN A 193 14.12 -15.96 -10.80
N ASN A 194 13.97 -14.73 -11.28
CA ASN A 194 14.64 -13.53 -10.72
C ASN A 194 14.05 -13.05 -9.38
N ARG A 195 13.09 -13.77 -8.80
CA ARG A 195 12.45 -13.41 -7.53
C ARG A 195 13.42 -13.56 -6.36
N GLU A 196 13.44 -12.59 -5.44
CA GLU A 196 14.41 -12.50 -4.35
C GLU A 196 13.91 -13.18 -3.06
N THR A 197 12.60 -13.37 -2.91
CA THR A 197 11.98 -13.80 -1.65
C THR A 197 11.07 -15.01 -1.75
N GLU A 198 10.72 -15.43 -2.96
CA GLU A 198 9.81 -16.57 -3.19
C GLU A 198 10.34 -17.54 -4.25
N VAL A 199 9.82 -18.77 -4.22
CA VAL A 199 10.02 -19.78 -5.26
C VAL A 199 8.69 -20.02 -5.96
N VAL A 200 8.67 -20.00 -7.29
CA VAL A 200 7.45 -20.22 -8.09
C VAL A 200 7.53 -21.57 -8.78
N LEU A 201 6.62 -22.48 -8.42
CA LEU A 201 6.53 -23.82 -8.99
C LEU A 201 5.37 -23.90 -9.98
N LEU A 202 5.53 -24.65 -11.07
CA LEU A 202 4.45 -24.92 -12.01
C LEU A 202 3.51 -26.00 -11.45
N LYS A 203 2.21 -25.73 -11.42
CA LYS A 203 1.20 -26.67 -10.90
C LYS A 203 1.14 -27.99 -11.66
N ASN A 204 1.49 -28.00 -12.94
CA ASN A 204 1.51 -29.21 -13.75
C ASN A 204 2.68 -30.15 -13.40
N SER A 205 3.62 -29.72 -12.56
CA SER A 205 4.79 -30.50 -12.15
C SER A 205 4.73 -31.03 -10.72
N ILE A 206 3.71 -30.63 -9.95
CA ILE A 206 3.50 -31.09 -8.57
C ILE A 206 2.04 -30.90 -8.15
N THR A 207 1.43 -31.93 -7.57
CA THR A 207 0.09 -31.84 -7.00
C THR A 207 0.08 -31.08 -5.67
N GLU A 208 -1.07 -30.53 -5.29
CA GLU A 208 -1.19 -29.85 -3.99
C GLU A 208 -0.94 -30.79 -2.81
N ALA A 209 -1.33 -32.06 -2.93
CA ALA A 209 -1.11 -33.07 -1.90
C ALA A 209 0.39 -33.38 -1.73
N GLU A 210 1.14 -33.50 -2.82
CA GLU A 210 2.60 -33.65 -2.82
C GLU A 210 3.28 -32.45 -2.21
N LEU A 211 2.90 -31.23 -2.62
CA LEU A 211 3.46 -30.00 -2.07
C LEU A 211 3.24 -29.91 -0.55
N LYS A 212 2.02 -30.18 -0.07
CA LYS A 212 1.71 -30.23 1.37
C LYS A 212 2.57 -31.26 2.11
N ARG A 213 2.78 -32.44 1.53
CA ARG A 213 3.62 -33.49 2.11
C ARG A 213 5.09 -33.06 2.15
N ALA A 214 5.60 -32.47 1.08
CA ALA A 214 6.96 -31.96 1.01
C ALA A 214 7.22 -30.83 2.01
N ILE A 215 6.28 -29.91 2.21
CA ILE A 215 6.36 -28.86 3.23
C ILE A 215 6.49 -29.47 4.63
N ARG A 216 5.65 -30.47 4.96
CA ARG A 216 5.74 -31.16 6.27
C ARG A 216 7.08 -31.87 6.46
N ASN A 217 7.54 -32.61 5.45
CA ASN A 217 8.71 -33.47 5.57
C ASN A 217 10.04 -32.70 5.53
N SER A 218 10.11 -31.64 4.71
CA SER A 218 11.30 -30.76 4.62
C SER A 218 11.56 -29.94 5.88
N ARG A 219 10.55 -29.81 6.76
CA ARG A 219 10.55 -28.88 7.90
C ARG A 219 10.86 -27.43 7.47
N ALA A 220 10.55 -27.06 6.22
CA ALA A 220 10.66 -25.69 5.75
C ALA A 220 9.52 -24.85 6.33
N ARG A 221 9.84 -23.67 6.88
CA ARG A 221 8.86 -22.73 7.42
C ARG A 221 8.33 -21.86 6.29
N VAL A 222 7.51 -22.46 5.43
CA VAL A 222 6.94 -21.82 4.25
C VAL A 222 5.42 -21.86 4.27
N GLU A 223 4.82 -20.97 3.49
CA GLU A 223 3.43 -21.03 3.07
C GLU A 223 3.41 -21.08 1.54
N TYR A 224 2.33 -21.58 0.95
CA TYR A 224 2.14 -21.51 -0.49
C TYR A 224 0.80 -20.87 -0.82
N HIS A 225 0.78 -20.19 -1.96
CA HIS A 225 -0.41 -19.63 -2.54
C HIS A 225 -0.61 -20.14 -3.95
N ALA A 226 -1.82 -20.60 -4.25
CA ALA A 226 -2.19 -21.07 -5.57
C ALA A 226 -2.54 -19.89 -6.47
N GLY A 227 -1.72 -19.64 -7.51
CA GLY A 227 -2.09 -18.81 -8.66
C GLY A 227 -2.90 -19.62 -9.67
N LYS A 228 -3.09 -19.12 -10.90
CA LYS A 228 -3.78 -19.88 -11.97
C LYS A 228 -3.04 -21.18 -12.31
N ASN A 229 -1.77 -21.07 -12.70
CA ASN A 229 -0.92 -22.19 -13.15
C ASN A 229 0.30 -22.43 -12.27
N THR A 230 0.46 -21.66 -11.18
CA THR A 230 1.65 -21.66 -10.34
C THR A 230 1.31 -21.83 -8.86
N TYR A 231 2.28 -22.33 -8.09
CA TYR A 231 2.33 -22.17 -6.64
C TYR A 231 3.43 -21.18 -6.30
N HIS A 232 3.07 -20.09 -5.62
CA HIS A 232 4.02 -19.14 -5.05
C HIS A 232 4.38 -19.60 -3.64
N ILE A 233 5.64 -19.96 -3.42
CA ILE A 233 6.16 -20.43 -2.14
C ILE A 233 6.90 -19.29 -1.46
N THR A 234 6.38 -18.82 -0.33
CA THR A 234 6.97 -17.74 0.46
C THR A 234 7.40 -18.26 1.83
N ALA A 235 8.33 -17.57 2.50
CA ALA A 235 8.57 -17.84 3.91
C ALA A 235 7.29 -17.59 4.71
N ARG A 236 7.03 -18.42 5.73
CA ARG A 236 5.79 -18.37 6.51
C ARG A 236 5.57 -16.98 7.11
N GLY A 237 4.37 -16.42 6.90
CA GLY A 237 4.02 -15.08 7.35
C GLY A 237 4.38 -13.95 6.37
N VAL A 238 5.03 -14.24 5.25
CA VAL A 238 5.28 -13.27 4.18
C VAL A 238 4.05 -13.20 3.28
N ASN A 239 3.35 -12.06 3.33
CA ASN A 239 2.18 -11.78 2.51
C ASN A 239 1.92 -10.26 2.41
N LYS A 240 1.00 -9.87 1.52
CA LYS A 240 0.63 -8.46 1.29
C LYS A 240 0.17 -7.76 2.58
N GLY A 241 -0.53 -8.48 3.46
CA GLY A 241 -1.02 -7.95 4.73
C GLY A 241 0.09 -7.65 5.75
N THR A 242 1.09 -8.51 5.87
CA THR A 242 2.24 -8.26 6.76
C THR A 242 3.11 -7.13 6.21
N ALA A 243 3.28 -7.03 4.90
CA ALA A 243 3.95 -5.91 4.24
C ALA A 243 3.25 -4.56 4.48
N ILE A 244 1.92 -4.51 4.36
CA ILE A 244 1.13 -3.32 4.72
C ILE A 244 1.34 -2.96 6.20
N GLY A 245 1.42 -3.95 7.10
CA GLY A 245 1.69 -3.73 8.51
C GLY A 245 3.06 -3.10 8.80
N ALA A 246 4.10 -3.58 8.13
CA ALA A 246 5.44 -3.00 8.24
C ALA A 246 5.44 -1.56 7.70
N LEU A 247 4.85 -1.33 6.53
CA LEU A 247 4.80 0.01 5.95
C LEU A 247 3.96 0.98 6.79
N LYS A 248 2.84 0.52 7.39
CA LYS A 248 2.04 1.29 8.34
C LYS A 248 2.90 1.81 9.49
N THR A 249 3.71 0.93 10.08
CA THR A 249 4.63 1.26 11.18
C THR A 249 5.68 2.27 10.71
N ARG A 250 6.30 2.00 9.56
CA ARG A 250 7.35 2.85 8.96
C ARG A 250 6.87 4.27 8.64
N LEU A 251 5.62 4.40 8.18
CA LEU A 251 4.99 5.67 7.84
C LEU A 251 4.38 6.38 9.05
N ASN A 252 4.34 5.72 10.22
CA ASN A 252 3.67 6.22 11.43
C ASN A 252 2.23 6.68 11.12
N ILE A 253 1.48 5.80 10.45
CA ILE A 253 0.07 6.03 10.10
C ILE A 253 -0.75 6.10 11.40
N ASP A 254 -1.51 7.18 11.54
CA ASP A 254 -2.35 7.44 12.71
C ASP A 254 -3.78 6.95 12.44
N ASP A 255 -4.22 5.89 13.11
CA ASP A 255 -5.53 5.27 12.88
C ASP A 255 -6.72 6.17 13.23
N GLU A 256 -6.52 7.24 14.00
CA GLU A 256 -7.57 8.22 14.28
C GLU A 256 -7.82 9.15 13.08
N LEU A 257 -6.74 9.49 12.36
CA LEU A 257 -6.71 10.51 11.31
C LEU A 257 -6.55 9.93 9.91
N GLU A 258 -6.11 8.69 9.79
CA GLU A 258 -5.71 8.04 8.56
C GLU A 258 -6.43 6.69 8.47
N MET A 259 -6.81 6.30 7.25
CA MET A 259 -7.51 5.06 6.96
C MET A 259 -6.72 4.29 5.91
N ILE A 260 -6.51 3.02 6.15
CA ILE A 260 -5.91 2.11 5.17
C ILE A 260 -7.02 1.40 4.42
N VAL A 261 -6.89 1.44 3.10
CA VAL A 261 -7.80 0.83 2.16
C VAL A 261 -7.03 -0.16 1.31
N GLY A 262 -7.58 -1.36 1.12
CA GLY A 262 -7.01 -2.39 0.25
C GLY A 262 -7.90 -2.63 -0.97
N MET A 263 -7.32 -2.88 -2.13
CA MET A 263 -8.03 -3.22 -3.37
C MET A 263 -7.36 -4.43 -4.04
N GLY A 264 -8.14 -5.46 -4.38
CA GLY A 264 -7.62 -6.68 -4.99
C GLY A 264 -8.73 -7.56 -5.58
N ASP A 265 -8.37 -8.63 -6.29
CA ASP A 265 -9.30 -9.52 -6.99
C ASP A 265 -9.14 -10.99 -6.64
N SER A 266 -8.11 -11.37 -5.86
CA SER A 266 -7.70 -12.76 -5.73
C SER A 266 -7.56 -13.26 -4.28
N MET A 267 -7.35 -14.57 -4.13
CA MET A 267 -7.04 -15.19 -2.84
C MET A 267 -5.71 -14.70 -2.23
N LEU A 268 -4.77 -14.21 -3.05
CA LEU A 268 -3.51 -13.60 -2.59
C LEU A 268 -3.73 -12.29 -1.83
N ASP A 269 -4.87 -11.63 -2.05
CA ASP A 269 -5.22 -10.35 -1.45
C ASP A 269 -5.97 -10.50 -0.12
N VAL A 270 -6.41 -11.71 0.23
CA VAL A 270 -7.11 -11.96 1.50
C VAL A 270 -6.32 -11.48 2.73
N PRO A 271 -5.00 -11.69 2.84
CA PRO A 271 -4.21 -11.10 3.93
C PRO A 271 -4.23 -9.55 3.94
N MET A 272 -4.23 -8.90 2.78
CA MET A 272 -4.43 -7.45 2.67
C MET A 272 -5.82 -7.05 3.17
N PHE A 273 -6.89 -7.70 2.71
CA PHE A 273 -8.26 -7.41 3.15
C PHE A 273 -8.45 -7.58 4.67
N LYS A 274 -7.76 -8.56 5.27
CA LYS A 274 -7.73 -8.73 6.72
C LYS A 274 -7.09 -7.54 7.43
N LYS A 275 -6.02 -6.98 6.88
CA LYS A 275 -5.18 -5.95 7.51
C LYS A 275 -5.79 -4.55 7.47
N VAL A 276 -6.52 -4.22 6.40
CA VAL A 276 -7.04 -2.86 6.14
C VAL A 276 -8.39 -2.59 6.83
N GLU A 277 -8.72 -1.32 7.05
CA GLU A 277 -10.02 -0.90 7.62
C GLU A 277 -11.15 -1.02 6.60
N LYS A 278 -10.88 -0.78 5.31
CA LYS A 278 -11.84 -0.96 4.22
C LYS A 278 -11.22 -1.71 3.05
N ALA A 279 -11.92 -2.71 2.51
CA ALA A 279 -11.47 -3.53 1.41
C ALA A 279 -12.41 -3.40 0.21
N PHE A 280 -11.84 -3.18 -0.96
CA PHE A 280 -12.51 -3.18 -2.24
C PHE A 280 -12.14 -4.43 -3.02
N VAL A 281 -13.11 -5.25 -3.36
CA VAL A 281 -12.86 -6.54 -4.00
C VAL A 281 -13.42 -6.51 -5.42
N VAL A 282 -12.54 -6.68 -6.39
CA VAL A 282 -12.84 -6.54 -7.82
C VAL A 282 -13.27 -7.89 -8.38
N ASN A 283 -14.45 -7.96 -9.00
CA ASN A 283 -14.96 -9.13 -9.72
C ASN A 283 -14.61 -10.51 -9.09
N PRO A 284 -14.92 -10.76 -7.80
CA PRO A 284 -14.44 -11.94 -7.12
C PRO A 284 -15.09 -13.23 -7.62
N ASP A 285 -14.29 -14.28 -7.74
CA ASP A 285 -14.77 -15.63 -8.02
C ASP A 285 -15.51 -16.25 -6.80
N ARG A 286 -15.99 -17.49 -6.97
CA ARG A 286 -16.73 -18.20 -5.90
C ARG A 286 -15.87 -18.48 -4.67
N GLU A 287 -14.58 -18.76 -4.85
CA GLU A 287 -13.67 -19.08 -3.75
C GLU A 287 -13.40 -17.83 -2.91
N LEU A 288 -13.05 -16.72 -3.57
CA LEU A 288 -12.80 -15.46 -2.91
C LEU A 288 -14.05 -14.92 -2.21
N LYS A 289 -15.23 -15.01 -2.82
CA LYS A 289 -16.52 -14.67 -2.18
C LYS A 289 -16.72 -15.42 -0.86
N LYS A 290 -16.38 -16.72 -0.82
CA LYS A 290 -16.44 -17.51 0.42
C LYS A 290 -15.42 -17.02 1.45
N ALA A 291 -14.18 -16.75 1.02
CA ALA A 291 -13.09 -16.34 1.90
C ALA A 291 -13.35 -14.98 2.58
N ILE A 292 -13.96 -14.03 1.86
CA ILE A 292 -14.25 -12.67 2.34
C ILE A 292 -15.59 -12.54 3.08
N ARG A 293 -16.45 -13.57 3.06
CA ARG A 293 -17.79 -13.54 3.67
C ARG A 293 -17.79 -13.08 5.14
N ARG A 294 -16.78 -13.48 5.91
CA ARG A 294 -16.59 -13.10 7.32
C ARG A 294 -16.13 -11.66 7.54
N TYR A 295 -15.80 -10.94 6.47
CA TYR A 295 -15.35 -9.54 6.48
C TYR A 295 -16.35 -8.62 5.78
N LYS A 296 -17.61 -9.07 5.58
CA LYS A 296 -18.64 -8.37 4.81
C LYS A 296 -18.85 -6.91 5.22
N ASP A 297 -18.66 -6.59 6.50
CA ASP A 297 -18.93 -5.24 7.02
C ASP A 297 -17.90 -4.20 6.56
N LYS A 298 -16.71 -4.63 6.12
CA LYS A 298 -15.67 -3.76 5.59
C LYS A 298 -15.35 -3.98 4.11
N VAL A 299 -16.00 -4.97 3.49
CA VAL A 299 -15.76 -5.34 2.10
C VAL A 299 -16.83 -4.72 1.21
N THR A 300 -16.40 -4.08 0.13
CA THR A 300 -17.27 -3.61 -0.95
C THR A 300 -16.85 -4.32 -2.23
N ILE A 301 -17.79 -5.02 -2.87
CA ILE A 301 -17.55 -5.67 -4.18
C ILE A 301 -17.72 -4.63 -5.27
N LEU A 302 -16.78 -4.60 -6.21
CA LEU A 302 -16.73 -3.66 -7.32
C LEU A 302 -16.86 -4.37 -8.67
N SER A 303 -17.23 -3.58 -9.69
CA SER A 303 -17.19 -4.01 -11.08
C SER A 303 -15.76 -4.37 -11.53
N ALA A 304 -15.63 -5.07 -12.66
CA ALA A 304 -14.33 -5.32 -13.30
C ALA A 304 -13.62 -4.01 -13.70
N PRO A 305 -12.27 -4.03 -13.84
CA PRO A 305 -11.53 -2.90 -14.39
C PRO A 305 -11.96 -2.58 -15.83
N PRO A 306 -11.85 -1.31 -16.27
CA PRO A 306 -11.32 -0.17 -15.52
C PRO A 306 -12.35 0.54 -14.62
N LYS A 307 -13.61 0.07 -14.56
CA LYS A 307 -14.70 0.75 -13.83
C LYS A 307 -14.48 0.77 -12.31
N ALA A 308 -13.82 -0.26 -11.76
CA ALA A 308 -13.58 -0.41 -10.33
C ALA A 308 -12.99 0.85 -9.67
N ILE A 309 -11.95 1.45 -10.26
CA ILE A 309 -11.25 2.58 -9.64
C ILE A 309 -12.13 3.86 -9.59
N ARG A 310 -13.02 4.01 -10.57
CA ARG A 310 -14.03 5.08 -10.57
C ARG A 310 -15.05 4.88 -9.45
N GLU A 311 -15.47 3.65 -9.20
CA GLU A 311 -16.38 3.32 -8.10
C GLU A 311 -15.72 3.60 -6.75
N ILE A 312 -14.44 3.26 -6.57
CA ILE A 312 -13.66 3.61 -5.37
C ILE A 312 -13.64 5.13 -5.16
N TYR A 313 -13.35 5.90 -6.21
CA TYR A 313 -13.36 7.36 -6.13
C TYR A 313 -14.70 7.88 -5.60
N LYS A 314 -15.82 7.42 -6.17
CA LYS A 314 -17.16 7.83 -5.72
C LYS A 314 -17.46 7.41 -4.27
N VAL A 315 -16.99 6.24 -3.85
CA VAL A 315 -17.23 5.74 -2.49
C VAL A 315 -16.40 6.50 -1.45
N LEU A 316 -15.15 6.84 -1.78
CA LEU A 316 -14.26 7.57 -0.87
C LEU A 316 -14.55 9.07 -0.87
N PHE A 317 -15.03 9.61 -1.99
CA PHE A 317 -15.26 11.04 -2.21
C PHE A 317 -16.65 11.28 -2.86
N PRO A 318 -17.77 11.01 -2.15
CA PRO A 318 -19.11 11.10 -2.72
C PRO A 318 -19.58 12.55 -3.00
N TYR A 319 -18.90 13.56 -2.47
CA TYR A 319 -19.27 14.98 -2.57
C TYR A 319 -18.28 15.81 -3.41
N SER A 320 -17.37 15.15 -4.14
CA SER A 320 -16.32 15.80 -4.96
C SER A 320 -16.68 15.93 -6.43
#